data_AF-A0A4V2JE13-F1
#
_entry.id   AF-A0A4V2JE13-F1
#
_cell.length_a   1.000
_cell.length_b   1.000
_cell.length_c   1.000
_cell.angle_alpha   90.00
_cell.angle_beta   90.00
_cell.angle_gamma   90.00
#
_symmetry.space_group_name_H-M   'P 1'
#
loop_
_entity.id
_entity.type
_entity.pdbx_description
1 polymer ?
#
loop_
_entity_poly.entity_id
_entity_poly.type
_entity_poly.pdbx_seq_one_letter_code
_entity_poly.pdbx_strand_id
1 'polypeptide(L)'
;MRISRLVVKNFRSLAVVDVPINDGSTVIIGENNTGKSNLIHALRLCLDVGLSSAFRSLSKDDIHCALDQTYAFQVLIGVEFTDFEGNENEEALLHGTQIGDNRARIFYRFRPKRLVREAIALAVSQGVQPAALSLEDFSWELCGGGNPAIDLAAIDWDHENGDIGASPVQLQYLQSYLVVFLPALRDVEADLQQTRRSSLARLIESAGIDKAEQDALVAIVKAANAQIEASPTIKAIAGSIDTAFKDITGPAFSLDIELGLSSPSFQSIVRNLIVLLSNTAVSQFEPRRNGLGLNNILFIAILVEHFRKRAAHGKSAGELILIEEPEAHLHPQLQSTLIEALRELPFQSLMTTHSTQVTAKAPLASFVMLTGRNAAAPFVSVPTASPTLTQADAQDLERYLDATKSNLLFARRVMLVEGAAELLLLPPLVKKVLGIDLEREGISVVAIHGVHFGAFSRLFSATCLPKRCAIVADADLALDVAAALADEDEPEKANLALLEGPFVKVFLGATTFEREIAEDGNLSMLAKTAESLGAPKIKSALEWQNVLGGPVPDDLKGKVLNTAKRFGKARFAQVAVRHIEHGTYLPPYIEQAIAWLRAE
;
A
#
# COMPACT_ATOMS: atom_id res chain seq x y z
N MET A 1 9.09 -3.73 -21.85
CA MET A 1 7.64 -3.45 -21.73
C MET A 1 7.24 -3.16 -20.29
N ARG A 2 6.44 -2.12 -20.04
CA ARG A 2 5.99 -1.68 -18.70
C ARG A 2 4.54 -1.22 -18.71
N ILE A 3 3.85 -1.27 -17.57
CA ILE A 3 2.53 -0.67 -17.39
C ILE A 3 2.68 0.81 -17.08
N SER A 4 2.00 1.68 -17.83
CA SER A 4 2.07 3.13 -17.68
C SER A 4 0.79 3.76 -17.11
N ARG A 5 -0.37 3.12 -17.27
CA ARG A 5 -1.66 3.60 -16.75
C ARG A 5 -2.59 2.45 -16.40
N LEU A 6 -3.34 2.60 -15.31
CA LEU A 6 -4.39 1.68 -14.88
C LEU A 6 -5.70 2.44 -14.71
N VAL A 7 -6.75 1.97 -15.39
CA VAL A 7 -8.12 2.48 -15.27
C VAL A 7 -9.03 1.37 -14.74
N VAL A 8 -9.78 1.66 -13.69
CA VAL A 8 -10.78 0.74 -13.11
C VAL A 8 -12.10 1.45 -12.98
N LYS A 9 -13.19 0.85 -13.46
CA LYS A 9 -14.56 1.32 -13.28
C LYS A 9 -15.42 0.23 -12.66
N ASN A 10 -16.22 0.62 -11.68
CA ASN A 10 -17.29 -0.15 -11.05
C ASN A 10 -16.86 -1.49 -10.45
N PHE A 11 -15.64 -1.61 -9.95
CA PHE A 11 -15.11 -2.84 -9.35
C PHE A 11 -15.02 -2.72 -7.82
N ARG A 12 -15.82 -3.49 -7.10
CA ARG A 12 -15.86 -3.51 -5.63
C ARG A 12 -15.98 -2.10 -5.04
N SER A 13 -15.02 -1.64 -4.24
CA SER A 13 -15.04 -0.29 -3.66
C SER A 13 -14.61 0.82 -4.64
N LEU A 14 -14.21 0.48 -5.87
CA LEU A 14 -13.66 1.40 -6.87
C LEU A 14 -14.73 1.75 -7.91
N ALA A 15 -15.39 2.90 -7.75
CA ALA A 15 -16.34 3.37 -8.76
C ALA A 15 -15.62 3.82 -10.04
N VAL A 16 -14.61 4.70 -9.89
CA VAL A 16 -13.69 5.09 -10.96
C VAL A 16 -12.32 5.34 -10.34
N VAL A 17 -11.30 4.71 -10.89
CA VAL A 17 -9.88 4.96 -10.60
C VAL A 17 -9.17 5.11 -11.94
N ASP A 18 -8.35 6.13 -12.05
CA ASP A 18 -7.51 6.38 -13.21
C ASP A 18 -6.17 6.91 -12.71
N VAL A 19 -5.11 6.13 -12.92
CA VAL A 19 -3.83 6.42 -12.29
C VAL A 19 -2.66 6.05 -13.21
N PRO A 20 -1.65 6.94 -13.35
CA PRO A 20 -0.40 6.57 -13.98
C PRO A 20 0.39 5.64 -13.06
N ILE A 21 1.05 4.65 -13.65
CA ILE A 21 1.89 3.68 -12.94
C ILE A 21 3.35 3.99 -13.25
N ASN A 22 4.19 3.99 -12.21
CA ASN A 22 5.62 4.25 -12.36
C ASN A 22 6.34 3.02 -12.92
N ASP A 23 7.33 3.27 -13.77
CA ASP A 23 8.17 2.29 -14.45
C ASP A 23 8.85 1.27 -13.52
N GLY A 24 9.20 1.70 -12.30
CA GLY A 24 9.88 0.88 -11.31
C GLY A 24 8.94 0.30 -10.27
N SER A 25 9.15 0.72 -9.03
CA SER A 25 8.32 0.32 -7.90
C SER A 25 7.24 1.37 -7.66
N THR A 26 5.98 0.94 -7.63
CA THR A 26 4.81 1.76 -7.30
C THR A 26 4.26 1.31 -5.95
N VAL A 27 4.12 2.25 -5.02
CA VAL A 27 3.65 2.03 -3.66
C VAL A 27 2.26 2.64 -3.50
N ILE A 28 1.25 1.78 -3.42
CA ILE A 28 -0.15 2.12 -3.24
C ILE A 28 -0.40 2.31 -1.74
N ILE A 29 -0.76 3.53 -1.34
CA ILE A 29 -0.98 3.91 0.05
C ILE A 29 -2.37 4.52 0.24
N GLY A 30 -2.83 4.60 1.49
CA GLY A 30 -4.15 5.12 1.81
C GLY A 30 -4.77 4.46 3.03
N GLU A 31 -5.87 5.02 3.51
CA GLU A 31 -6.56 4.53 4.71
C GLU A 31 -7.03 3.07 4.56
N ASN A 32 -7.38 2.43 5.67
CA ASN A 32 -7.99 1.11 5.62
C ASN A 32 -9.30 1.19 4.82
N ASN A 33 -9.59 0.14 4.05
CA ASN A 33 -10.81 0.02 3.24
C ASN A 33 -10.98 1.04 2.10
N THR A 34 -9.93 1.76 1.69
CA THR A 34 -9.99 2.64 0.51
C THR A 34 -9.90 1.91 -0.83
N GLY A 35 -9.72 0.59 -0.83
CA GLY A 35 -9.69 -0.22 -2.06
C GLY A 35 -8.29 -0.53 -2.63
N LYS A 36 -7.22 -0.38 -1.83
CA LYS A 36 -5.84 -0.70 -2.23
C LYS A 36 -5.67 -2.12 -2.79
N SER A 37 -6.14 -3.11 -2.03
CA SER A 37 -6.20 -4.52 -2.48
C SER A 37 -7.06 -4.70 -3.73
N ASN A 38 -8.18 -3.98 -3.82
CA ASN A 38 -9.07 -4.04 -4.99
C ASN A 38 -8.36 -3.56 -6.26
N LEU A 39 -7.43 -2.60 -6.17
CA LEU A 39 -6.63 -2.15 -7.30
C LEU A 39 -5.69 -3.26 -7.80
N ILE A 40 -5.03 -3.99 -6.89
CA ILE A 40 -4.22 -5.16 -7.25
C ILE A 40 -5.09 -6.27 -7.87
N HIS A 41 -6.23 -6.58 -7.28
CA HIS A 41 -7.14 -7.60 -7.80
C HIS A 41 -7.70 -7.24 -9.18
N ALA A 42 -8.02 -5.96 -9.42
CA ALA A 42 -8.43 -5.49 -10.73
C ALA A 42 -7.34 -5.78 -11.78
N LEU A 43 -6.09 -5.43 -11.48
CA LEU A 43 -4.99 -5.66 -12.40
C LEU A 43 -4.81 -7.15 -12.73
N ARG A 44 -5.02 -8.04 -11.75
CA ARG A 44 -5.00 -9.49 -11.96
C ARG A 44 -6.12 -9.97 -12.88
N LEU A 45 -7.32 -9.40 -12.79
CA LEU A 45 -8.41 -9.70 -13.73
C LEU A 45 -8.06 -9.33 -15.17
N CYS A 46 -7.14 -8.40 -15.41
CA CYS A 46 -6.70 -8.09 -16.77
C CYS A 46 -5.54 -9.02 -17.20
N LEU A 47 -4.51 -9.17 -16.36
CA LEU A 47 -3.19 -9.70 -16.79
C LEU A 47 -2.80 -11.06 -16.20
N ASP A 48 -3.38 -11.51 -15.09
CA ASP A 48 -2.96 -12.75 -14.41
C ASP A 48 -3.52 -14.00 -15.12
N VAL A 49 -2.71 -14.61 -15.99
CA VAL A 49 -3.08 -15.82 -16.75
C VAL A 49 -3.30 -17.04 -15.83
N GLY A 50 -2.74 -17.04 -14.61
CA GLY A 50 -2.96 -18.08 -13.62
C GLY A 50 -4.34 -18.05 -12.96
N LEU A 51 -5.10 -16.96 -13.17
CA LEU A 51 -6.40 -16.73 -12.58
C LEU A 51 -7.50 -17.46 -13.37
N SER A 52 -8.27 -18.31 -12.68
CA SER A 52 -9.30 -19.14 -13.32
C SER A 52 -10.42 -18.30 -13.96
N SER A 53 -11.08 -18.86 -14.99
CA SER A 53 -12.24 -18.21 -15.62
C SER A 53 -13.38 -17.91 -14.64
N ALA A 54 -13.56 -18.74 -13.61
CA ALA A 54 -14.57 -18.53 -12.57
C ALA A 54 -14.31 -17.23 -11.77
N PHE A 55 -13.05 -16.93 -11.45
CA PHE A 55 -12.68 -15.66 -10.80
C PHE A 55 -12.81 -14.46 -11.74
N ARG A 56 -12.74 -14.66 -13.06
CA ARG A 56 -12.99 -13.62 -14.08
C ARG A 56 -14.47 -13.41 -14.33
N SER A 57 -15.34 -14.32 -13.89
CA SER A 57 -16.79 -14.11 -13.92
C SER A 57 -17.20 -13.46 -12.60
N LEU A 58 -17.47 -12.17 -12.64
CA LEU A 58 -17.71 -11.39 -11.43
C LEU A 58 -18.97 -11.85 -10.70
N SER A 59 -18.88 -11.88 -9.37
CA SER A 59 -20.02 -12.09 -8.49
C SER A 59 -20.71 -10.78 -8.15
N LYS A 60 -21.86 -10.84 -7.44
CA LYS A 60 -22.59 -9.64 -6.99
C LYS A 60 -21.71 -8.71 -6.14
N ASP A 61 -20.83 -9.29 -5.33
CA ASP A 61 -19.97 -8.57 -4.39
C ASP A 61 -18.74 -7.96 -5.07
N ASP A 62 -18.43 -8.37 -6.30
CA ASP A 62 -17.35 -7.80 -7.09
C ASP A 62 -17.76 -6.53 -7.85
N ILE A 63 -19.06 -6.25 -7.92
CA ILE A 63 -19.62 -5.08 -8.60
C ILE A 63 -19.76 -3.95 -7.59
N HIS A 64 -19.44 -2.72 -8.02
CA HIS A 64 -19.55 -1.56 -7.15
C HIS A 64 -20.99 -1.35 -6.65
N CYS A 65 -21.12 -1.07 -5.35
CA CYS A 65 -22.40 -1.05 -4.65
C CYS A 65 -23.35 0.08 -5.07
N ALA A 66 -22.85 1.11 -5.76
CA ALA A 66 -23.71 2.19 -6.28
C ALA A 66 -24.47 1.79 -7.56
N LEU A 67 -24.11 0.67 -8.19
CA LEU A 67 -24.81 0.18 -9.38
C LEU A 67 -26.01 -0.68 -9.02
N ASP A 68 -27.16 -0.37 -9.62
CA ASP A 68 -28.29 -1.28 -9.65
C ASP A 68 -28.06 -2.38 -10.69
N GLN A 69 -27.84 -3.60 -10.21
CA GLN A 69 -27.49 -4.76 -11.03
C GLN A 69 -28.68 -5.29 -11.85
N THR A 70 -29.88 -4.72 -11.70
CA THR A 70 -31.04 -5.02 -12.54
C THR A 70 -31.03 -4.28 -13.88
N TYR A 71 -30.16 -3.29 -14.04
CA TYR A 71 -29.96 -2.55 -15.29
C TYR A 71 -28.64 -2.94 -15.97
N ALA A 72 -28.47 -2.50 -17.22
CA ALA A 72 -27.20 -2.67 -17.92
C ALA A 72 -26.10 -1.79 -17.29
N PHE A 73 -24.97 -2.41 -17.02
CA PHE A 73 -23.76 -1.74 -16.53
C PHE A 73 -22.52 -2.39 -17.13
N GLN A 74 -21.35 -1.84 -16.82
CA GLN A 74 -20.09 -2.56 -17.01
C GLN A 74 -19.16 -2.40 -15.83
N VAL A 75 -18.35 -3.44 -15.60
CA VAL A 75 -17.06 -3.31 -14.90
C VAL A 75 -15.98 -3.27 -15.96
N LEU A 76 -15.13 -2.26 -15.93
CA LEU A 76 -14.05 -2.06 -16.89
C LEU A 76 -12.73 -1.97 -16.15
N ILE A 77 -11.74 -2.76 -16.57
CA ILE A 77 -10.39 -2.70 -16.04
C ILE A 77 -9.45 -2.64 -17.23
N GLY A 78 -8.79 -1.52 -17.45
CA GLY A 78 -7.88 -1.36 -18.56
C GLY A 78 -6.48 -0.94 -18.12
N VAL A 79 -5.52 -1.38 -18.90
CA VAL A 79 -4.09 -1.22 -18.66
C VAL A 79 -3.48 -0.70 -19.96
N GLU A 80 -2.67 0.35 -19.85
CA GLU A 80 -1.82 0.82 -20.95
C GLU A 80 -0.37 0.40 -20.71
N PHE A 81 0.32 0.05 -21.79
CA PHE A 81 1.71 -0.37 -21.81
C PHE A 81 2.56 0.60 -22.62
N THR A 82 3.81 0.75 -22.20
CA THR A 82 4.88 1.49 -22.89
C THR A 82 6.18 0.69 -22.88
N ASP A 83 7.20 1.21 -23.56
CA ASP A 83 8.57 0.69 -23.60
C ASP A 83 8.67 -0.77 -24.05
N PHE A 84 7.93 -1.13 -25.09
CA PHE A 84 7.99 -2.45 -25.72
C PHE A 84 8.66 -2.46 -27.09
N GLU A 85 8.84 -1.29 -27.71
CA GLU A 85 9.51 -1.19 -29.01
C GLU A 85 10.99 -1.60 -28.94
N GLY A 86 11.46 -2.28 -29.98
CA GLY A 86 12.82 -2.79 -30.09
C GLY A 86 13.04 -4.17 -29.45
N ASN A 87 12.01 -4.77 -28.86
CA ASN A 87 12.04 -6.14 -28.35
C ASN A 87 11.00 -7.01 -29.05
N GLU A 88 11.45 -7.89 -29.95
CA GLU A 88 10.59 -8.74 -30.78
C GLU A 88 9.55 -9.55 -29.97
N ASN A 89 9.91 -10.03 -28.78
CA ASN A 89 9.01 -10.81 -27.94
C ASN A 89 7.89 -9.95 -27.33
N GLU A 90 8.20 -8.70 -26.99
CA GLU A 90 7.26 -7.76 -26.38
C GLU A 90 6.30 -7.18 -27.43
N GLU A 91 6.85 -6.80 -28.59
CA GLU A 91 6.07 -6.38 -29.75
C GLU A 91 5.12 -7.48 -30.22
N ALA A 92 5.58 -8.74 -30.27
CA ALA A 92 4.75 -9.87 -30.64
C ALA A 92 3.62 -10.12 -29.64
N LEU A 93 3.86 -9.95 -28.33
CA LEU A 93 2.81 -10.09 -27.30
C LEU A 93 1.73 -9.03 -27.46
N LEU A 94 2.11 -7.77 -27.74
CA LEU A 94 1.19 -6.64 -27.86
C LEU A 94 0.65 -6.46 -29.28
N HIS A 95 0.98 -7.35 -30.22
CA HIS A 95 0.52 -7.24 -31.59
C HIS A 95 -1.01 -7.18 -31.68
N GLY A 96 -1.53 -6.18 -32.40
CA GLY A 96 -2.97 -5.92 -32.51
C GLY A 96 -3.60 -5.24 -31.29
N THR A 97 -2.80 -4.90 -30.28
CA THR A 97 -3.25 -4.13 -29.10
C THR A 97 -2.67 -2.70 -29.04
N GLN A 98 -1.89 -2.33 -30.06
CA GLN A 98 -1.24 -1.03 -30.19
C GLN A 98 -2.24 0.08 -30.46
N ILE A 99 -2.01 1.24 -29.83
CA ILE A 99 -2.82 2.47 -29.99
C ILE A 99 -1.94 3.67 -30.39
N GLY A 100 -0.71 3.41 -30.83
CA GLY A 100 0.24 4.43 -31.25
C GLY A 100 1.68 3.99 -31.01
N ASP A 101 2.61 4.89 -31.30
CA ASP A 101 4.04 4.65 -31.14
C ASP A 101 4.36 4.34 -29.67
N ASN A 102 4.99 3.20 -29.44
CA ASN A 102 5.36 2.65 -28.14
C ASN A 102 4.22 2.69 -27.11
N ARG A 103 2.96 2.56 -27.56
CA ARG A 103 1.77 2.52 -26.69
C ARG A 103 0.82 1.41 -27.10
N ALA A 104 0.45 0.58 -26.13
CA ALA A 104 -0.55 -0.47 -26.30
C ALA A 104 -1.55 -0.45 -25.16
N ARG A 105 -2.74 -1.02 -25.40
CA ARG A 105 -3.83 -1.02 -24.43
C ARG A 105 -4.50 -2.38 -24.41
N ILE A 106 -4.72 -2.91 -23.21
CA ILE A 106 -5.50 -4.13 -22.98
C ILE A 106 -6.52 -3.84 -21.89
N PHE A 107 -7.76 -4.25 -22.09
CA PHE A 107 -8.82 -4.04 -21.12
C PHE A 107 -9.78 -5.21 -21.03
N TYR A 108 -10.12 -5.53 -19.80
CA TYR A 108 -11.15 -6.46 -19.39
C TYR A 108 -12.48 -5.72 -19.26
N ARG A 109 -13.56 -6.31 -19.77
CA ARG A 109 -14.94 -5.81 -19.60
C ARG A 109 -15.83 -6.92 -19.10
N PHE A 110 -16.61 -6.63 -18.07
CA PHE A 110 -17.76 -7.45 -17.66
C PHE A 110 -19.02 -6.65 -17.92
N ARG A 111 -19.83 -7.09 -18.90
CA ARG A 111 -21.02 -6.36 -19.40
C ARG A 111 -22.08 -7.33 -19.94
N PRO A 112 -23.33 -6.88 -20.23
CA PRO A 112 -24.36 -7.76 -20.77
C PRO A 112 -23.90 -8.42 -22.06
N LYS A 113 -24.28 -9.68 -22.27
CA LYS A 113 -23.99 -10.46 -23.49
C LYS A 113 -24.55 -9.73 -24.72
N ARG A 114 -23.92 -9.94 -25.88
CA ARG A 114 -24.29 -9.27 -27.14
C ARG A 114 -25.80 -9.34 -27.45
N LEU A 115 -26.40 -10.53 -27.35
CA LEU A 115 -27.84 -10.71 -27.60
C LEU A 115 -28.73 -9.90 -26.64
N VAL A 116 -28.29 -9.74 -25.39
CA VAL A 116 -29.00 -8.94 -24.38
C VAL A 116 -28.87 -7.46 -24.70
N ARG A 117 -27.68 -6.99 -25.13
CA ARG A 117 -27.49 -5.60 -25.56
C ARG A 117 -28.35 -5.25 -26.77
N GLU A 118 -28.41 -6.13 -27.77
CA GLU A 118 -29.27 -5.96 -28.95
C GLU A 118 -30.76 -5.90 -28.55
N ALA A 119 -31.20 -6.74 -27.62
CA ALA A 119 -32.57 -6.71 -27.09
C ALA A 119 -32.88 -5.42 -26.32
N ILE A 120 -31.94 -4.91 -25.52
CA ILE A 120 -32.08 -3.63 -24.81
C ILE A 120 -32.18 -2.48 -25.82
N ALA A 121 -31.30 -2.42 -26.82
CA ALA A 121 -31.32 -1.39 -27.85
C ALA A 121 -32.65 -1.39 -28.62
N LEU A 122 -33.17 -2.58 -28.95
CA LEU A 122 -34.47 -2.73 -29.60
C LEU A 122 -35.62 -2.23 -28.70
N ALA A 123 -35.65 -2.62 -27.42
CA ALA A 123 -36.67 -2.17 -26.48
C ALA A 123 -36.68 -0.64 -26.33
N VAL A 124 -35.50 -0.03 -26.17
CA VAL A 124 -35.34 1.42 -26.11
C VAL A 124 -35.83 2.11 -27.39
N SER A 125 -35.51 1.56 -28.57
CA SER A 125 -35.97 2.11 -29.86
C SER A 125 -37.50 2.06 -30.03
N GLN A 126 -38.16 1.12 -29.34
CA GLN A 126 -39.62 0.95 -29.34
C GLN A 126 -40.31 1.72 -28.21
N GLY A 127 -39.56 2.46 -27.38
CA GLY A 127 -40.09 3.18 -26.21
C GLY A 127 -40.55 2.27 -25.08
N VAL A 128 -40.09 1.01 -25.04
CA VAL A 128 -40.42 0.02 -24.01
C VAL A 128 -39.28 -0.07 -23.01
N GLN A 129 -39.61 -0.20 -21.72
CA GLN A 129 -38.61 -0.39 -20.69
C GLN A 129 -37.95 -1.78 -20.84
N PRO A 130 -36.60 -1.88 -20.84
CA PRO A 130 -35.91 -3.16 -20.92
C PRO A 130 -36.27 -4.08 -19.76
N ALA A 131 -36.21 -5.40 -20.00
CA ALA A 131 -36.38 -6.38 -18.94
C ALA A 131 -35.27 -6.24 -17.88
N ALA A 132 -35.62 -6.53 -16.62
CA ALA A 132 -34.64 -6.58 -15.54
C ALA A 132 -33.60 -7.67 -15.81
N LEU A 133 -32.33 -7.32 -15.62
CA LEU A 133 -31.21 -8.21 -15.85
C LEU A 133 -30.82 -8.99 -14.60
N SER A 134 -30.18 -10.13 -14.83
CA SER A 134 -29.50 -10.95 -13.82
C SER A 134 -28.03 -11.10 -14.19
N LEU A 135 -27.17 -11.57 -13.27
CA LEU A 135 -25.75 -11.80 -13.59
C LEU A 135 -25.53 -12.87 -14.67
N GLU A 136 -26.51 -13.75 -14.92
CA GLU A 136 -26.43 -14.74 -16.00
C GLU A 136 -26.50 -14.09 -17.39
N ASP A 137 -27.00 -12.86 -17.47
CA ASP A 137 -27.08 -12.06 -18.70
C ASP A 137 -25.75 -11.38 -19.03
N PHE A 138 -24.75 -11.45 -18.15
CA PHE A 138 -23.44 -10.83 -18.30
C PHE A 138 -22.37 -11.84 -18.68
N SER A 139 -21.31 -11.35 -19.31
CA SER A 139 -20.11 -12.13 -19.60
C SER A 139 -18.89 -11.23 -19.56
N TRP A 140 -17.73 -11.83 -19.32
CA TRP A 140 -16.47 -11.13 -19.45
C TRP A 140 -15.88 -11.29 -20.84
N GLU A 141 -15.15 -10.26 -21.27
CA GLU A 141 -14.36 -10.24 -22.49
C GLU A 141 -13.02 -9.52 -22.22
N LEU A 142 -11.98 -9.93 -22.94
CA LEU A 142 -10.69 -9.26 -22.93
C LEU A 142 -10.44 -8.69 -24.32
N CYS A 143 -10.14 -7.41 -24.39
CA CYS A 143 -9.93 -6.68 -25.63
C CYS A 143 -8.63 -5.91 -25.59
N GLY A 144 -8.11 -5.54 -26.75
CA GLY A 144 -6.93 -4.71 -26.88
C GLY A 144 -7.00 -3.78 -28.07
N GLY A 145 -6.11 -2.80 -28.08
CA GLY A 145 -6.07 -1.76 -29.09
C GLY A 145 -7.14 -0.71 -28.82
N GLY A 146 -7.76 -0.23 -29.90
CA GLY A 146 -8.75 0.83 -29.85
C GLY A 146 -8.31 2.09 -30.58
N ASN A 147 -9.28 2.96 -30.86
CA ASN A 147 -9.02 4.29 -31.37
C ASN A 147 -8.28 5.11 -30.30
N PRO A 148 -7.07 5.64 -30.58
CA PRO A 148 -6.28 6.41 -29.61
C PRO A 148 -6.98 7.68 -29.14
N ALA A 149 -7.92 8.21 -29.93
CA ALA A 149 -8.72 9.39 -29.59
C ALA A 149 -9.81 9.10 -28.53
N ILE A 150 -10.15 7.82 -28.31
CA ILE A 150 -11.15 7.43 -27.31
C ILE A 150 -10.41 7.06 -26.01
N ASP A 151 -10.65 7.85 -24.97
CA ASP A 151 -10.08 7.55 -23.66
C ASP A 151 -10.70 6.26 -23.10
N LEU A 152 -9.87 5.42 -22.51
CA LEU A 152 -10.26 4.20 -21.81
C LEU A 152 -11.28 4.49 -20.70
N ALA A 153 -11.11 5.63 -20.01
CA ALA A 153 -12.04 6.10 -19.00
C ALA A 153 -13.37 6.64 -19.56
N ALA A 154 -13.54 6.77 -20.89
CA ALA A 154 -14.77 7.21 -21.54
C ALA A 154 -15.57 6.06 -22.19
N ILE A 155 -15.03 4.83 -22.19
CA ILE A 155 -15.75 3.66 -22.72
C ILE A 155 -16.92 3.33 -21.79
N ASP A 156 -18.11 3.15 -22.36
CA ASP A 156 -19.35 2.73 -21.69
C ASP A 156 -19.86 1.36 -22.18
N TRP A 157 -20.80 0.77 -21.45
CA TRP A 157 -21.21 -0.64 -21.61
C TRP A 157 -21.81 -0.98 -22.97
N ASP A 158 -22.45 0.00 -23.61
CA ASP A 158 -23.13 -0.07 -24.90
C ASP A 158 -22.20 0.20 -26.09
N HIS A 159 -21.02 0.77 -25.88
CA HIS A 159 -20.01 0.90 -26.93
C HIS A 159 -19.54 -0.48 -27.41
N GLU A 160 -19.78 -0.77 -28.69
CA GLU A 160 -19.30 -2.01 -29.31
C GLU A 160 -17.80 -1.95 -29.57
N ASN A 161 -17.11 -3.08 -29.36
CA ASN A 161 -15.65 -3.13 -29.43
C ASN A 161 -15.14 -2.73 -30.83
N GLY A 162 -15.84 -3.10 -31.89
CA GLY A 162 -15.50 -2.72 -33.26
C GLY A 162 -15.55 -1.21 -33.51
N ASP A 163 -16.54 -0.51 -32.95
CA ASP A 163 -16.74 0.93 -33.15
C ASP A 163 -15.65 1.75 -32.44
N ILE A 164 -15.17 1.24 -31.31
CA ILE A 164 -14.03 1.83 -30.59
C ILE A 164 -12.69 1.32 -31.12
N GLY A 165 -12.65 0.53 -32.20
CA GLY A 165 -11.43 -0.01 -32.81
C GLY A 165 -10.70 -1.09 -32.00
N ALA A 166 -11.37 -1.71 -31.03
CA ALA A 166 -10.80 -2.71 -30.16
C ALA A 166 -11.04 -4.14 -30.68
N SER A 167 -10.04 -5.00 -30.53
CA SER A 167 -10.09 -6.40 -30.98
C SER A 167 -10.04 -7.35 -29.78
N PRO A 168 -10.69 -8.53 -29.85
CA PRO A 168 -10.58 -9.55 -28.80
C PRO A 168 -9.14 -10.01 -28.62
N VAL A 169 -8.70 -10.13 -27.37
CA VAL A 169 -7.37 -10.63 -26.99
C VAL A 169 -7.55 -11.96 -26.26
N GLN A 170 -6.81 -12.99 -26.69
CA GLN A 170 -6.82 -14.27 -26.01
C GLN A 170 -5.79 -14.27 -24.88
N LEU A 171 -6.17 -14.81 -23.72
CA LEU A 171 -5.28 -14.89 -22.55
C LEU A 171 -3.98 -15.66 -22.83
N GLN A 172 -3.97 -16.56 -23.81
CA GLN A 172 -2.76 -17.29 -24.19
C GLN A 172 -1.64 -16.37 -24.69
N TYR A 173 -1.97 -15.22 -25.29
CA TYR A 173 -0.98 -14.26 -25.77
C TYR A 173 -0.24 -13.57 -24.62
N LEU A 174 -0.84 -13.54 -23.42
CA LEU A 174 -0.25 -12.96 -22.22
C LEU A 174 0.63 -13.96 -21.44
N GLN A 175 0.80 -15.20 -21.91
CA GLN A 175 1.58 -16.23 -21.18
C GLN A 175 3.06 -15.85 -20.98
N SER A 176 3.64 -15.07 -21.90
CA SER A 176 5.03 -14.60 -21.78
C SER A 176 5.18 -13.40 -20.85
N TYR A 177 4.09 -12.72 -20.48
CA TYR A 177 4.06 -11.68 -19.45
C TYR A 177 3.79 -12.29 -18.07
N LEU A 178 4.82 -12.36 -17.23
CA LEU A 178 4.71 -13.02 -15.94
C LEU A 178 4.17 -12.08 -14.87
N VAL A 179 2.96 -12.37 -14.39
CA VAL A 179 2.38 -11.74 -13.20
C VAL A 179 2.52 -12.69 -12.02
N VAL A 180 3.15 -12.22 -10.94
CA VAL A 180 3.18 -12.94 -9.65
C VAL A 180 2.50 -12.08 -8.59
N PHE A 181 1.52 -12.67 -7.90
CA PHE A 181 0.81 -12.04 -6.81
C PHE A 181 1.16 -12.67 -5.47
N LEU A 182 1.55 -11.82 -4.52
CA LEU A 182 1.79 -12.17 -3.13
C LEU A 182 0.70 -11.52 -2.24
N PRO A 183 -0.25 -12.30 -1.69
CA PRO A 183 -1.31 -11.78 -0.81
C PRO A 183 -0.75 -11.31 0.55
N ALA A 184 -1.48 -10.55 1.34
CA ALA A 184 -1.01 -10.11 2.67
C ALA A 184 -0.75 -11.29 3.63
N LEU A 185 -1.71 -12.22 3.71
CA LEU A 185 -1.56 -13.47 4.45
C LEU A 185 -0.95 -14.53 3.54
N ARG A 186 0.27 -14.95 3.88
CA ARG A 186 1.05 -15.92 3.10
C ARG A 186 1.34 -17.13 3.96
N ASP A 187 0.97 -18.30 3.45
CA ASP A 187 1.54 -19.54 3.92
C ASP A 187 2.77 -19.86 3.06
N VAL A 188 3.87 -19.17 3.35
CA VAL A 188 5.12 -19.33 2.61
C VAL A 188 5.60 -20.78 2.65
N GLU A 189 5.34 -21.49 3.75
CA GLU A 189 5.73 -22.89 3.89
C GLU A 189 4.96 -23.76 2.89
N ALA A 190 3.63 -23.61 2.84
CA ALA A 190 2.81 -24.28 1.86
C ALA A 190 3.18 -23.84 0.43
N ASP A 191 3.41 -22.57 0.16
CA ASP A 191 3.73 -22.06 -1.17
C ASP A 191 5.10 -22.58 -1.68
N LEU A 192 6.09 -22.73 -0.80
CA LEU A 192 7.39 -23.33 -1.14
C LEU A 192 7.27 -24.85 -1.38
N GLN A 193 6.42 -25.55 -0.63
CA GLN A 193 6.23 -27.01 -0.72
C GLN A 193 5.24 -27.43 -1.81
N GLN A 194 4.27 -26.59 -2.18
CA GLN A 194 3.22 -26.96 -3.12
C GLN A 194 3.75 -27.08 -4.56
N THR A 195 3.72 -28.29 -5.09
CA THR A 195 4.30 -28.69 -6.38
C THR A 195 3.91 -27.84 -7.61
N ARG A 196 2.68 -27.33 -7.70
CA ARG A 196 2.24 -26.52 -8.87
C ARG A 196 2.55 -25.02 -8.73
N ARG A 197 2.84 -24.57 -7.51
CA ARG A 197 3.06 -23.16 -7.16
C ARG A 197 4.46 -22.87 -6.63
N SER A 198 5.29 -23.89 -6.41
CA SER A 198 6.62 -23.74 -5.83
C SER A 198 7.51 -22.86 -6.69
N SER A 199 7.77 -21.66 -6.18
CA SER A 199 8.73 -20.70 -6.75
C SER A 199 10.13 -21.31 -6.84
N LEU A 200 10.50 -22.18 -5.90
CA LEU A 200 11.78 -22.89 -5.91
C LEU A 200 11.86 -23.88 -7.08
N ALA A 201 10.83 -24.70 -7.29
CA ALA A 201 10.80 -25.63 -8.42
C ALA A 201 10.93 -24.88 -9.75
N ARG A 202 10.20 -23.77 -9.91
CA ARG A 202 10.28 -22.90 -11.09
C ARG A 202 11.67 -22.29 -11.27
N LEU A 203 12.32 -21.88 -10.18
CA LEU A 203 13.69 -21.36 -10.20
C LEU A 203 14.66 -22.44 -10.71
N ILE A 204 14.59 -23.66 -10.17
CA ILE A 204 15.46 -24.77 -10.56
C ILE A 204 15.22 -25.17 -12.03
N GLU A 205 13.96 -25.25 -12.45
CA GLU A 205 13.61 -25.50 -13.85
C GLU A 205 14.14 -24.39 -14.78
N SER A 206 14.09 -23.13 -14.34
CA SER A 206 14.63 -21.99 -15.08
C SER A 206 16.16 -21.87 -15.01
N ALA A 207 16.83 -22.66 -14.16
CA ALA A 207 18.28 -22.62 -14.05
C ALA A 207 19.00 -23.25 -15.25
N GLY A 208 18.27 -24.03 -16.07
CA GLY A 208 18.80 -24.60 -17.30
C GLY A 208 19.78 -25.76 -17.08
N ILE A 209 19.54 -26.59 -16.05
CA ILE A 209 20.35 -27.79 -15.77
C ILE A 209 20.37 -28.69 -17.00
N ASP A 210 21.57 -29.07 -17.46
CA ASP A 210 21.71 -29.84 -18.68
C ASP A 210 21.19 -31.28 -18.52
N LYS A 211 20.92 -31.94 -19.65
CA LYS A 211 20.34 -33.29 -19.62
C LYS A 211 21.28 -34.33 -19.02
N ALA A 212 22.59 -34.15 -19.15
CA ALA A 212 23.57 -35.08 -18.61
C ALA A 212 23.58 -35.06 -17.07
N GLU A 213 23.50 -33.87 -16.48
CA GLU A 213 23.38 -33.66 -15.04
C GLU A 213 22.02 -34.15 -14.52
N GLN A 214 20.93 -33.87 -15.25
CA GLN A 214 19.60 -34.41 -14.90
C GLN A 214 19.61 -35.94 -14.85
N ASP A 215 20.18 -36.59 -15.86
CA ASP A 215 20.25 -38.06 -15.94
C ASP A 215 21.16 -38.62 -14.82
N ALA A 216 22.25 -37.92 -14.49
CA ALA A 216 23.13 -38.29 -13.38
C ALA A 216 22.40 -38.23 -12.01
N LEU A 217 21.63 -37.17 -11.75
CA LEU A 217 20.82 -37.04 -10.53
C LEU A 217 19.75 -38.13 -10.43
N VAL A 218 19.08 -38.44 -11.54
CA VAL A 218 18.09 -39.53 -11.60
C VAL A 218 18.75 -40.88 -11.31
N ALA A 219 19.95 -41.13 -11.84
CA ALA A 219 20.69 -42.36 -11.58
C ALA A 219 21.06 -42.52 -10.09
N ILE A 220 21.44 -41.45 -9.41
CA ILE A 220 21.74 -41.46 -7.96
C ILE A 220 20.50 -41.89 -7.16
N VAL A 221 19.34 -41.27 -7.43
CA VAL A 221 18.10 -41.60 -6.71
C VAL A 221 17.63 -43.02 -7.06
N LYS A 222 17.80 -43.46 -8.30
CA LYS A 222 17.47 -44.84 -8.71
C LYS A 222 18.32 -45.87 -7.96
N ALA A 223 19.62 -45.60 -7.78
CA ALA A 223 20.49 -46.45 -6.99
C ALA A 223 20.10 -46.47 -5.51
N ALA A 224 19.74 -45.32 -4.95
CA ALA A 224 19.24 -45.23 -3.57
C ALA A 224 17.92 -46.00 -3.37
N ASN A 225 16.96 -45.86 -4.29
CA ASN A 225 15.69 -46.59 -4.24
C ASN A 225 15.91 -48.11 -4.28
N ALA A 226 16.81 -48.59 -5.14
CA ALA A 226 17.15 -50.01 -5.21
C ALA A 226 17.79 -50.53 -3.90
N GLN A 227 18.59 -49.72 -3.22
CA GLN A 227 19.13 -50.06 -1.90
C GLN A 227 18.03 -50.13 -0.82
N ILE A 228 17.03 -49.25 -0.87
CA ILE A 228 15.90 -49.26 0.05
C ILE A 228 15.03 -50.50 -0.18
N GLU A 229 14.66 -50.80 -1.43
CA GLU A 229 13.87 -51.98 -1.83
C GLU A 229 14.58 -53.30 -1.47
N ALA A 230 15.91 -53.31 -1.42
CA ALA A 230 16.69 -54.45 -0.99
C ALA A 230 16.59 -54.75 0.52
N SER A 231 16.03 -53.83 1.32
CA SER A 231 15.87 -54.00 2.77
C SER A 231 15.05 -55.25 3.13
N PRO A 232 15.54 -56.11 4.05
CA PRO A 232 14.85 -57.33 4.44
C PRO A 232 13.42 -57.08 4.93
N THR A 233 13.22 -56.00 5.68
CA THR A 233 11.90 -55.63 6.23
C THR A 233 10.90 -55.31 5.13
N ILE A 234 11.31 -54.56 4.10
CA ILE A 234 10.42 -54.18 2.99
C ILE A 234 10.06 -55.41 2.16
N LYS A 235 11.03 -56.29 1.88
CA LYS A 235 10.77 -57.57 1.19
C LYS A 235 9.84 -58.49 1.97
N ALA A 236 9.98 -58.56 3.29
CA ALA A 236 9.09 -59.35 4.14
C ALA A 236 7.65 -58.82 4.11
N ILE A 237 7.47 -57.50 4.12
CA ILE A 237 6.14 -56.87 3.99
C ILE A 237 5.55 -57.17 2.60
N ALA A 238 6.34 -57.01 1.54
CA ALA A 238 5.89 -57.31 0.17
C ALA A 238 5.41 -58.76 0.04
N GLY A 239 6.19 -59.72 0.54
CA GLY A 239 5.81 -61.14 0.53
C GLY A 239 4.57 -61.46 1.36
N SER A 240 4.37 -60.74 2.48
CA SER A 240 3.17 -60.89 3.32
C SER A 240 1.92 -60.40 2.60
N ILE A 241 2.01 -59.28 1.88
CA ILE A 241 0.91 -58.72 1.08
C ILE A 241 0.60 -59.63 -0.11
N ASP A 242 1.63 -60.12 -0.81
CA ASP A 242 1.50 -61.04 -1.93
C ASP A 242 0.78 -62.34 -1.51
N THR A 243 1.17 -62.91 -0.37
CA THR A 243 0.52 -64.10 0.20
C THR A 243 -0.96 -63.82 0.52
N ALA A 244 -1.24 -62.74 1.26
CA ALA A 244 -2.60 -62.37 1.62
C ALA A 244 -3.49 -62.08 0.39
N PHE A 245 -2.93 -61.46 -0.64
CA PHE A 245 -3.66 -61.19 -1.89
C PHE A 245 -3.97 -62.48 -2.66
N LYS A 246 -3.01 -63.41 -2.75
CA LYS A 246 -3.19 -64.72 -3.40
C LYS A 246 -4.23 -65.58 -2.66
N ASP A 247 -4.25 -65.52 -1.34
CA ASP A 247 -5.27 -66.20 -0.52
C ASP A 247 -6.69 -65.67 -0.79
N ILE A 248 -6.83 -64.36 -1.05
CA ILE A 248 -8.12 -63.72 -1.34
C ILE A 248 -8.57 -63.94 -2.79
N THR A 249 -7.66 -63.81 -3.76
CA THR A 249 -7.99 -63.82 -5.20
C THR A 249 -8.11 -65.22 -5.79
N GLY A 250 -7.47 -66.21 -5.16
CA GLY A 250 -7.45 -67.59 -5.62
C GLY A 250 -6.66 -67.78 -6.93
N PRO A 251 -6.48 -69.04 -7.37
CA PRO A 251 -5.58 -69.37 -8.48
C PRO A 251 -6.06 -68.92 -9.86
N ALA A 252 -7.36 -68.59 -10.00
CA ALA A 252 -7.91 -68.13 -11.28
C ALA A 252 -7.60 -66.65 -11.60
N PHE A 253 -7.22 -65.85 -10.58
CA PHE A 253 -6.98 -64.41 -10.70
C PHE A 253 -5.67 -63.96 -10.01
N SER A 254 -4.72 -64.88 -9.82
CA SER A 254 -3.47 -64.58 -9.13
C SER A 254 -2.60 -63.60 -9.91
N LEU A 255 -2.20 -62.51 -9.27
CA LEU A 255 -1.17 -61.58 -9.72
C LEU A 255 -0.01 -61.62 -8.73
N ASP A 256 1.20 -61.46 -9.22
CA ASP A 256 2.38 -61.27 -8.38
C ASP A 256 2.44 -59.80 -7.93
N ILE A 257 2.51 -59.59 -6.62
CA ILE A 257 2.63 -58.25 -6.03
C ILE A 257 4.09 -57.97 -5.68
N GLU A 258 4.62 -56.93 -6.30
CA GLU A 258 5.90 -56.34 -5.90
C GLU A 258 5.67 -54.98 -5.23
N LEU A 259 6.46 -54.70 -4.19
CA LEU A 259 6.44 -53.42 -3.48
C LEU A 259 7.69 -52.64 -3.89
N GLY A 260 7.50 -51.62 -4.70
CA GLY A 260 8.58 -50.77 -5.22
C GLY A 260 8.35 -49.29 -4.92
N LEU A 261 9.42 -48.52 -4.95
CA LEU A 261 9.36 -47.05 -4.90
C LEU A 261 9.01 -46.51 -6.29
N SER A 262 8.36 -45.34 -6.33
CA SER A 262 8.02 -44.68 -7.59
C SER A 262 9.29 -44.45 -8.43
N SER A 263 9.21 -44.69 -9.74
CA SER A 263 10.34 -44.46 -10.65
C SER A 263 10.81 -42.99 -10.54
N PRO A 264 12.11 -42.75 -10.25
CA PRO A 264 12.61 -41.40 -10.09
C PRO A 264 12.66 -40.70 -11.45
N SER A 265 12.17 -39.47 -11.46
CA SER A 265 12.34 -38.51 -12.56
C SER A 265 12.98 -37.24 -12.02
N PHE A 266 13.64 -36.46 -12.89
CA PHE A 266 14.20 -35.17 -12.46
C PHE A 266 13.13 -34.26 -11.83
N GLN A 267 11.92 -34.22 -12.39
CA GLN A 267 10.79 -33.50 -11.80
C GLN A 267 10.43 -34.01 -10.40
N SER A 268 10.48 -35.31 -10.14
CA SER A 268 10.25 -35.86 -8.79
C SER A 268 11.33 -35.45 -7.80
N ILE A 269 12.59 -35.31 -8.25
CA ILE A 269 13.70 -34.84 -7.41
C ILE A 269 13.49 -33.38 -7.04
N VAL A 270 13.23 -32.51 -8.04
CA VAL A 270 12.97 -31.09 -7.82
C VAL A 270 11.80 -30.87 -6.85
N ARG A 271 10.74 -31.68 -6.97
CA ARG A 271 9.59 -31.64 -6.06
C ARG A 271 9.92 -31.98 -4.61
N ASN A 272 10.97 -32.76 -4.37
CA ASN A 272 11.39 -33.18 -3.04
C ASN A 272 12.51 -32.31 -2.46
N LEU A 273 13.08 -31.38 -3.25
CA LEU A 273 14.09 -30.44 -2.75
C LEU A 273 13.43 -29.39 -1.84
N ILE A 274 14.02 -29.21 -0.67
CA ILE A 274 13.60 -28.24 0.33
C ILE A 274 14.72 -27.22 0.58
N VAL A 275 14.34 -25.99 0.94
CA VAL A 275 15.31 -25.01 1.42
C VAL A 275 15.67 -25.34 2.86
N LEU A 276 16.96 -25.37 3.17
CA LEU A 276 17.48 -25.53 4.53
C LEU A 276 18.26 -24.27 4.92
N LEU A 277 18.04 -23.82 6.16
CA LEU A 277 18.65 -22.61 6.69
C LEU A 277 19.57 -22.96 7.85
N SER A 278 20.59 -22.13 8.06
CA SER A 278 21.54 -22.30 9.15
C SER A 278 21.81 -20.94 9.80
N ASN A 279 21.98 -20.93 11.12
CA ASN A 279 22.45 -19.78 11.88
C ASN A 279 23.60 -20.21 12.80
N THR A 280 24.07 -19.31 13.67
CA THR A 280 25.19 -19.57 14.58
C THR A 280 24.92 -20.68 15.60
N ALA A 281 23.65 -20.99 15.90
CA ALA A 281 23.25 -21.95 16.93
C ALA A 281 22.72 -23.28 16.36
N VAL A 282 22.13 -23.26 15.16
CA VAL A 282 21.45 -24.41 14.55
C VAL A 282 21.77 -24.46 13.05
N SER A 283 22.19 -25.63 12.58
CA SER A 283 22.43 -25.91 11.16
C SER A 283 21.28 -26.69 10.53
N GLN A 284 21.07 -26.47 9.23
CA GLN A 284 20.21 -27.28 8.36
C GLN A 284 18.79 -27.52 8.90
N PHE A 285 18.11 -26.46 9.33
CA PHE A 285 16.73 -26.55 9.76
C PHE A 285 15.76 -26.01 8.68
N GLU A 286 14.54 -26.54 8.67
CA GLU A 286 13.50 -26.12 7.72
C GLU A 286 12.93 -24.72 8.06
N PRO A 287 12.44 -23.97 7.06
CA PRO A 287 11.76 -22.68 7.25
C PRO A 287 10.61 -22.72 8.26
N ARG A 288 10.03 -23.89 8.54
CA ARG A 288 9.00 -24.10 9.58
C ARG A 288 9.42 -23.68 10.99
N ARG A 289 10.73 -23.59 11.23
CA ARG A 289 11.32 -23.16 12.51
C ARG A 289 11.66 -21.67 12.55
N ASN A 290 11.49 -20.94 11.45
CA ASN A 290 11.69 -19.50 11.39
C ASN A 290 10.44 -18.71 11.78
N GLY A 291 10.64 -17.43 12.10
CA GLY A 291 9.55 -16.47 12.11
C GLY A 291 9.01 -16.20 10.71
N LEU A 292 7.70 -15.95 10.61
CA LEU A 292 6.97 -15.65 9.37
C LEU A 292 7.67 -14.58 8.50
N GLY A 293 8.25 -13.56 9.11
CA GLY A 293 8.97 -12.50 8.41
C GLY A 293 10.19 -12.98 7.61
N LEU A 294 11.04 -13.84 8.19
CA LEU A 294 12.21 -14.37 7.47
C LEU A 294 11.78 -15.29 6.32
N ASN A 295 10.70 -16.04 6.51
CA ASN A 295 10.13 -16.85 5.43
C ASN A 295 9.64 -15.96 4.29
N ASN A 296 9.00 -14.83 4.60
CA ASN A 296 8.57 -13.87 3.58
C ASN A 296 9.75 -13.31 2.77
N ILE A 297 10.85 -12.93 3.44
CA ILE A 297 12.07 -12.46 2.76
C ILE A 297 12.65 -13.57 1.86
N LEU A 298 12.75 -14.81 2.37
CA LEU A 298 13.24 -15.94 1.59
C LEU A 298 12.39 -16.16 0.32
N PHE A 299 11.08 -16.10 0.46
CA PHE A 299 10.16 -16.28 -0.65
C PHE A 299 10.32 -15.20 -1.71
N ILE A 300 10.38 -13.93 -1.29
CA ILE A 300 10.63 -12.80 -2.19
C ILE A 300 12.00 -12.97 -2.88
N ALA A 301 13.05 -13.37 -2.15
CA ALA A 301 14.37 -13.57 -2.74
C ALA A 301 14.38 -14.67 -3.82
N ILE A 302 13.70 -15.80 -3.59
CA ILE A 302 13.56 -16.88 -4.57
C ILE A 302 12.80 -16.38 -5.81
N LEU A 303 11.72 -15.61 -5.62
CA LEU A 303 10.97 -15.02 -6.72
C LEU A 303 11.80 -14.02 -7.54
N VAL A 304 12.54 -13.15 -6.88
CA VAL A 304 13.42 -12.18 -7.54
C VAL A 304 14.46 -12.89 -8.40
N GLU A 305 15.09 -13.96 -7.88
CA GLU A 305 16.04 -14.74 -8.67
C GLU A 305 15.37 -15.49 -9.82
N HIS A 306 14.15 -15.99 -9.63
CA HIS A 306 13.41 -16.61 -10.74
C HIS A 306 13.16 -15.61 -11.87
N PHE A 307 12.81 -14.37 -11.53
CA PHE A 307 12.59 -13.30 -12.51
C PHE A 307 13.89 -12.92 -13.22
N ARG A 308 14.99 -12.74 -12.48
CA ARG A 308 16.33 -12.48 -13.05
C ARG A 308 16.75 -13.56 -14.04
N LYS A 309 16.55 -14.83 -13.69
CA LYS A 309 16.84 -15.97 -14.58
C LYS A 309 15.95 -15.98 -15.81
N ARG A 310 14.65 -15.72 -15.68
CA ARG A 310 13.72 -15.61 -16.83
C ARG A 310 14.12 -14.50 -17.80
N ALA A 311 14.41 -13.31 -17.27
CA ALA A 311 14.85 -12.17 -18.07
C ALA A 311 16.15 -12.49 -18.83
N ALA A 312 17.13 -13.11 -18.16
CA ALA A 312 18.40 -13.49 -18.78
C ALA A 312 18.26 -14.51 -19.94
N HIS A 313 17.23 -15.37 -19.92
CA HIS A 313 16.98 -16.34 -20.98
C HIS A 313 16.23 -15.76 -22.18
N GLY A 314 15.84 -14.48 -22.16
CA GLY A 314 15.14 -13.81 -23.26
C GLY A 314 13.75 -14.38 -23.57
N LYS A 315 13.18 -15.21 -22.68
CA LYS A 315 11.85 -15.83 -22.83
C LYS A 315 10.71 -14.99 -22.25
N SER A 316 11.04 -13.81 -21.73
CA SER A 316 10.10 -12.95 -21.02
C SER A 316 9.75 -11.76 -21.89
N ALA A 317 8.45 -11.51 -22.04
CA ALA A 317 7.93 -10.29 -22.65
C ALA A 317 7.65 -9.21 -21.59
N GLY A 318 7.97 -9.48 -20.32
CA GLY A 318 7.82 -8.56 -19.20
C GLY A 318 7.41 -9.26 -17.92
N GLU A 319 7.64 -8.57 -16.82
CA GLU A 319 7.48 -9.08 -15.47
C GLU A 319 6.80 -8.06 -14.57
N LEU A 320 5.88 -8.56 -13.76
CA LEU A 320 5.14 -7.77 -12.78
C LEU A 320 5.00 -8.53 -11.47
N ILE A 321 5.47 -7.91 -10.39
CA ILE A 321 5.22 -8.42 -9.03
C ILE A 321 4.18 -7.54 -8.35
N LEU A 322 3.11 -8.19 -7.86
CA LEU A 322 2.04 -7.59 -7.10
C LEU A 322 2.16 -8.05 -5.64
N ILE A 323 2.34 -7.12 -4.71
CA ILE A 323 2.64 -7.45 -3.30
C ILE A 323 1.68 -6.74 -2.36
N GLU A 324 0.84 -7.48 -1.66
CA GLU A 324 0.06 -6.90 -0.56
C GLU A 324 0.84 -6.95 0.74
N GLU A 325 0.98 -5.79 1.39
CA GLU A 325 1.59 -5.62 2.71
C GLU A 325 2.95 -6.35 2.83
N PRO A 326 3.97 -5.97 2.01
CA PRO A 326 5.30 -6.56 2.11
C PRO A 326 5.89 -6.51 3.53
N GLU A 327 5.48 -5.54 4.33
CA GLU A 327 5.88 -5.34 5.72
C GLU A 327 5.31 -6.35 6.72
N ALA A 328 4.31 -7.14 6.33
CA ALA A 328 3.58 -8.01 7.26
C ALA A 328 4.54 -8.99 7.95
N HIS A 329 4.41 -9.10 9.28
CA HIS A 329 5.25 -9.95 10.14
C HIS A 329 6.77 -9.65 10.12
N LEU A 330 7.19 -8.49 9.61
CA LEU A 330 8.59 -8.05 9.60
C LEU A 330 8.90 -7.03 10.68
N HIS A 331 10.10 -7.15 11.26
CA HIS A 331 10.68 -6.11 12.11
C HIS A 331 10.91 -4.81 11.31
N PRO A 332 10.69 -3.60 11.87
CA PRO A 332 10.79 -2.32 11.15
C PRO A 332 12.07 -2.13 10.32
N GLN A 333 13.22 -2.54 10.85
CA GLN A 333 14.49 -2.46 10.11
C GLN A 333 14.48 -3.33 8.84
N LEU A 334 13.91 -4.53 8.91
CA LEU A 334 13.77 -5.42 7.74
C LEU A 334 12.76 -4.88 6.73
N GLN A 335 11.72 -4.16 7.18
CA GLN A 335 10.79 -3.49 6.28
C GLN A 335 11.53 -2.48 5.39
N SER A 336 12.41 -1.66 5.99
CA SER A 336 13.19 -0.67 5.23
C SER A 336 14.10 -1.33 4.19
N THR A 337 14.88 -2.34 4.60
CA THR A 337 15.78 -3.07 3.70
C THR A 337 15.03 -3.81 2.59
N LEU A 338 13.85 -4.39 2.90
CA LEU A 338 13.03 -5.06 1.91
C LEU A 338 12.52 -4.08 0.84
N ILE A 339 12.04 -2.91 1.24
CA ILE A 339 11.53 -1.91 0.30
C ILE A 339 12.64 -1.37 -0.59
N GLU A 340 13.81 -1.09 -0.03
CA GLU A 340 15.00 -0.72 -0.82
C GLU A 340 15.34 -1.81 -1.84
N ALA A 341 15.39 -3.08 -1.42
CA ALA A 341 15.65 -4.20 -2.32
C ALA A 341 14.58 -4.37 -3.41
N LEU A 342 13.30 -4.15 -3.07
CA LEU A 342 12.20 -4.23 -4.03
C LEU A 342 12.22 -3.08 -5.05
N ARG A 343 12.76 -1.93 -4.67
CA ARG A 343 12.92 -0.77 -5.57
C ARG A 343 14.07 -0.93 -6.55
N GLU A 344 15.10 -1.67 -6.17
CA GLU A 344 16.26 -1.98 -7.03
C GLU A 344 15.99 -3.12 -8.02
N LEU A 345 14.78 -3.67 -8.03
CA LEU A 345 14.41 -4.72 -8.96
C LEU A 345 14.41 -4.19 -10.41
N PRO A 346 14.92 -4.98 -11.38
CA PRO A 346 14.95 -4.59 -12.79
C PRO A 346 13.57 -4.67 -13.47
N PHE A 347 12.52 -5.04 -12.74
CA PHE A 347 11.16 -5.26 -13.24
C PHE A 347 10.14 -4.52 -12.37
N GLN A 348 8.95 -4.32 -12.92
CA GLN A 348 7.92 -3.50 -12.31
C GLN A 348 7.32 -4.19 -11.07
N SER A 349 7.15 -3.42 -9.99
CA SER A 349 6.47 -3.90 -8.78
C SER A 349 5.37 -2.94 -8.36
N LEU A 350 4.20 -3.48 -8.03
CA LEU A 350 3.11 -2.74 -7.39
C LEU A 350 2.89 -3.34 -6.02
N MET A 351 2.97 -2.52 -4.98
CA MET A 351 2.75 -2.96 -3.61
C MET A 351 1.75 -2.10 -2.87
N THR A 352 0.96 -2.70 -1.98
CA THR A 352 0.11 -1.95 -1.06
C THR A 352 0.73 -1.94 0.32
N THR A 353 0.70 -0.80 1.01
CA THR A 353 1.26 -0.68 2.36
C THR A 353 0.41 0.21 3.25
N HIS A 354 0.48 -0.10 4.54
CA HIS A 354 -0.02 0.72 5.65
C HIS A 354 1.11 1.17 6.59
N SER A 355 2.34 0.71 6.33
CA SER A 355 3.48 0.99 7.18
C SER A 355 4.06 2.36 6.90
N THR A 356 4.13 3.17 7.94
CA THR A 356 4.84 4.45 7.90
C THR A 356 6.35 4.27 7.71
N GLN A 357 6.90 3.08 8.02
CA GLN A 357 8.32 2.77 7.75
C GLN A 357 8.57 2.60 6.25
N VAL A 358 7.63 1.98 5.55
CA VAL A 358 7.70 1.79 4.09
C VAL A 358 7.60 3.15 3.39
N THR A 359 6.61 3.96 3.75
CA THR A 359 6.44 5.29 3.14
C THR A 359 7.57 6.25 3.46
N ALA A 360 8.23 6.11 4.63
CA ALA A 360 9.38 6.94 4.96
C ALA A 360 10.63 6.63 4.12
N LYS A 361 10.66 5.49 3.43
CA LYS A 361 11.78 5.06 2.60
C LYS A 361 11.49 5.15 1.11
N ALA A 362 10.23 5.04 0.72
CA ALA A 362 9.82 5.12 -0.67
C ALA A 362 9.70 6.58 -1.15
N PRO A 363 10.17 6.90 -2.38
CA PRO A 363 10.15 8.26 -2.90
C PRO A 363 8.72 8.68 -3.22
N LEU A 364 8.43 9.97 -3.15
CA LEU A 364 7.09 10.52 -3.37
C LEU A 364 6.59 10.21 -4.79
N ALA A 365 7.50 10.14 -5.76
CA ALA A 365 7.21 9.77 -7.15
C ALA A 365 6.73 8.31 -7.33
N SER A 366 6.94 7.45 -6.35
CA SER A 366 6.43 6.07 -6.37
C SER A 366 5.01 5.94 -5.83
N PHE A 367 4.46 6.99 -5.21
CA PHE A 367 3.19 6.90 -4.50
C PHE A 367 1.97 6.99 -5.40
N VAL A 368 1.07 6.04 -5.18
CA VAL A 368 -0.33 6.13 -5.59
C VAL A 368 -1.18 6.22 -4.33
N MET A 369 -1.76 7.38 -4.05
CA MET A 369 -2.52 7.63 -2.82
C MET A 369 -4.01 7.42 -3.07
N LEU A 370 -4.65 6.57 -2.26
CA LEU A 370 -6.10 6.36 -2.22
C LEU A 370 -6.67 7.03 -0.97
N THR A 371 -7.38 8.12 -1.17
CA THR A 371 -8.02 8.91 -0.11
C THR A 371 -9.52 8.66 -0.10
N GLY A 372 -10.07 8.24 1.04
CA GLY A 372 -11.52 8.19 1.21
C GLY A 372 -12.12 9.58 1.14
N ARG A 373 -13.15 9.77 0.32
CA ARG A 373 -14.04 10.95 0.36
C ARG A 373 -15.38 10.50 0.94
N ASN A 374 -16.22 11.44 1.39
CA ASN A 374 -17.63 11.16 1.72
C ASN A 374 -18.46 10.67 0.51
N ALA A 375 -17.84 10.53 -0.66
CA ALA A 375 -18.41 9.97 -1.87
C ALA A 375 -18.27 8.44 -1.90
N ALA A 376 -19.06 7.78 -2.75
CA ALA A 376 -19.06 6.33 -2.92
C ALA A 376 -17.75 5.74 -3.53
N ALA A 377 -16.72 6.56 -3.75
CA ALA A 377 -15.46 6.17 -4.37
C ALA A 377 -14.26 6.86 -3.74
N PRO A 378 -13.10 6.17 -3.62
CA PRO A 378 -11.86 6.80 -3.21
C PRO A 378 -11.39 7.79 -4.28
N PHE A 379 -10.77 8.88 -3.84
CA PHE A 379 -9.98 9.74 -4.71
C PHE A 379 -8.58 9.16 -4.84
N VAL A 380 -8.08 9.10 -6.08
CA VAL A 380 -6.74 8.61 -6.38
C VAL A 380 -5.87 9.74 -6.88
N SER A 381 -4.63 9.80 -6.38
CA SER A 381 -3.66 10.81 -6.78
C SER A 381 -2.24 10.27 -6.79
N VAL A 382 -1.40 10.91 -7.60
CA VAL A 382 0.06 10.74 -7.59
C VAL A 382 0.63 12.10 -7.21
N PRO A 383 1.29 12.27 -6.06
CA PRO A 383 1.67 13.59 -5.56
C PRO A 383 2.54 14.37 -6.54
N THR A 384 3.50 13.71 -7.19
CA THR A 384 4.40 14.34 -8.16
C THR A 384 3.75 14.72 -9.48
N ALA A 385 2.54 14.22 -9.75
CA ALA A 385 1.72 14.65 -10.88
C ALA A 385 0.77 15.80 -10.52
N SER A 386 0.67 16.18 -9.24
CA SER A 386 -0.18 17.28 -8.81
C SER A 386 0.43 18.62 -9.21
N PRO A 387 -0.33 19.52 -9.86
CA PRO A 387 0.16 20.86 -10.22
C PRO A 387 0.45 21.74 -9.00
N THR A 388 -0.03 21.35 -7.82
CA THR A 388 0.18 22.10 -6.56
C THR A 388 1.55 21.89 -5.94
N LEU A 389 2.28 20.83 -6.33
CA LEU A 389 3.57 20.49 -5.76
C LEU A 389 4.69 20.79 -6.76
N THR A 390 5.64 21.62 -6.35
CA THR A 390 6.86 21.83 -7.13
C THR A 390 7.85 20.69 -6.91
N GLN A 391 8.86 20.58 -7.79
CA GLN A 391 9.93 19.60 -7.60
C GLN A 391 10.71 19.84 -6.30
N ALA A 392 10.88 21.09 -5.89
CA ALA A 392 11.51 21.45 -4.60
C ALA A 392 10.66 20.97 -3.42
N ASP A 393 9.33 21.19 -3.47
CA ASP A 393 8.41 20.69 -2.44
C ASP A 393 8.49 19.17 -2.30
N ALA A 394 8.55 18.45 -3.41
CA ALA A 394 8.67 16.99 -3.40
C ALA A 394 9.97 16.53 -2.73
N GLN A 395 11.10 17.18 -3.03
CA GLN A 395 12.40 16.87 -2.41
C GLN A 395 12.42 17.19 -0.91
N ASP A 396 11.79 18.30 -0.51
CA ASP A 396 11.66 18.65 0.90
C ASP A 396 10.77 17.63 1.63
N LEU A 397 9.61 17.30 1.08
CA LEU A 397 8.71 16.28 1.64
C LEU A 397 9.41 14.93 1.80
N GLU A 398 10.18 14.48 0.81
CA GLU A 398 10.93 13.22 0.90
C GLU A 398 11.97 13.21 2.03
N ARG A 399 12.55 14.36 2.38
CA ARG A 399 13.48 14.49 3.51
C ARG A 399 12.76 14.57 4.85
N TYR A 400 11.58 15.18 4.87
CA TYR A 400 10.82 15.38 6.11
C TYR A 400 9.92 14.20 6.49
N LEU A 401 9.36 13.45 5.52
CA LEU A 401 8.41 12.36 5.76
C LEU A 401 9.10 11.12 6.37
N ASP A 402 9.60 11.26 7.60
CA ASP A 402 10.07 10.13 8.39
C ASP A 402 8.90 9.23 8.83
N ALA A 403 9.20 8.12 9.52
CA ALA A 403 8.19 7.14 9.92
C ALA A 403 7.17 7.69 10.92
N THR A 404 7.45 8.79 11.63
CA THR A 404 6.48 9.43 12.53
C THR A 404 5.57 10.39 11.77
N LYS A 405 6.13 11.20 10.88
CA LYS A 405 5.38 12.21 10.11
C LYS A 405 4.58 11.58 8.98
N SER A 406 5.06 10.48 8.40
CA SER A 406 4.34 9.69 7.39
C SER A 406 2.93 9.24 7.81
N ASN A 407 2.62 9.22 9.11
CA ASN A 407 1.26 8.98 9.59
C ASN A 407 0.22 9.96 9.00
N LEU A 408 0.63 11.17 8.61
CA LEU A 408 -0.25 12.16 7.97
C LEU A 408 -0.88 11.65 6.67
N LEU A 409 -0.21 10.73 5.97
CA LEU A 409 -0.72 10.13 4.72
C LEU A 409 -1.93 9.22 4.98
N PHE A 410 -1.95 8.57 6.15
CA PHE A 410 -2.97 7.60 6.57
C PHE A 410 -4.03 8.20 7.50
N ALA A 411 -3.79 9.36 8.10
CA ALA A 411 -4.74 10.02 8.97
C ALA A 411 -5.98 10.52 8.19
N ARG A 412 -7.15 10.55 8.85
CA ARG A 412 -8.37 11.15 8.27
C ARG A 412 -8.28 12.68 8.23
N ARG A 413 -7.69 13.25 9.27
CA ARG A 413 -7.51 14.69 9.50
C ARG A 413 -6.14 14.92 10.10
N VAL A 414 -5.52 16.05 9.77
CA VAL A 414 -4.15 16.35 10.22
C VAL A 414 -4.12 17.69 10.93
N MET A 415 -3.39 17.75 12.04
CA MET A 415 -3.04 19.00 12.72
C MET A 415 -1.52 19.13 12.69
N LEU A 416 -1.01 20.07 11.90
CA LEU A 416 0.40 20.41 11.87
C LEU A 416 0.71 21.39 13.00
N VAL A 417 1.71 21.08 13.80
CA VAL A 417 2.19 21.93 14.90
C VAL A 417 3.67 22.23 14.71
N GLU A 418 4.15 23.32 15.30
CA GLU A 418 5.56 23.72 15.17
C GLU A 418 6.51 22.74 15.84
N GLY A 419 6.20 22.31 17.07
CA GLY A 419 7.19 21.71 17.96
C GLY A 419 6.73 20.50 18.75
N ALA A 420 7.68 20.00 19.54
CA ALA A 420 7.46 18.86 20.43
C ALA A 420 6.62 19.24 21.67
N ALA A 421 6.52 20.52 22.03
CA ALA A 421 5.74 20.95 23.17
C ALA A 421 4.25 20.76 22.91
N GLU A 422 3.79 21.23 21.77
CA GLU A 422 2.42 21.09 21.27
C GLU A 422 2.11 19.60 21.07
N LEU A 423 2.99 18.85 20.40
CA LEU A 423 2.81 17.42 20.15
C LEU A 423 2.56 16.62 21.44
N LEU A 424 3.27 16.95 22.53
CA LEU A 424 3.17 16.22 23.79
C LEU A 424 2.03 16.71 24.70
N LEU A 425 1.82 18.03 24.79
CA LEU A 425 0.88 18.61 25.75
C LEU A 425 -0.51 18.85 25.18
N LEU A 426 -0.64 19.16 23.89
CA LEU A 426 -1.93 19.50 23.28
C LEU A 426 -2.92 18.32 23.33
N PRO A 427 -2.59 17.07 22.93
CA PRO A 427 -3.58 16.00 22.94
C PRO A 427 -4.12 15.67 24.35
N PRO A 428 -3.29 15.54 25.41
CA PRO A 428 -3.79 15.36 26.77
C PRO A 428 -4.63 16.54 27.28
N LEU A 429 -4.24 17.78 26.96
CA LEU A 429 -4.95 18.98 27.38
C LEU A 429 -6.35 19.08 26.74
N VAL A 430 -6.44 18.81 25.43
CA VAL A 430 -7.72 18.75 24.71
C VAL A 430 -8.63 17.68 25.30
N LYS A 431 -8.09 16.49 25.59
CA LYS A 431 -8.87 15.41 26.21
C LYS A 431 -9.39 15.79 27.60
N LYS A 432 -8.61 16.53 28.38
CA LYS A 432 -9.01 16.99 29.71
C LYS A 432 -10.05 18.10 29.66
N VAL A 433 -9.87 19.11 28.81
CA VAL A 433 -10.71 20.32 28.78
C VAL A 433 -11.99 20.09 27.99
N LEU A 434 -11.90 19.48 26.81
CA LEU A 434 -13.04 19.29 25.91
C LEU A 434 -13.66 17.89 25.99
N GLY A 435 -13.01 16.92 26.66
CA GLY A 435 -13.44 15.52 26.66
C GLY A 435 -13.23 14.82 25.31
N ILE A 436 -12.47 15.43 24.39
CA ILE A 436 -12.26 14.95 23.03
C ILE A 436 -10.92 14.22 22.96
N ASP A 437 -10.94 12.98 22.48
CA ASP A 437 -9.74 12.21 22.20
C ASP A 437 -9.39 12.34 20.71
N LEU A 438 -8.36 13.13 20.40
CA LEU A 438 -7.98 13.47 19.01
C LEU A 438 -7.69 12.22 18.16
N GLU A 439 -7.05 11.20 18.74
CA GLU A 439 -6.75 9.95 18.05
C GLU A 439 -8.04 9.20 17.69
N ARG A 440 -9.02 9.15 18.61
CA ARG A 440 -10.32 8.52 18.37
C ARG A 440 -11.16 9.26 17.33
N GLU A 441 -10.96 10.56 17.18
CA GLU A 441 -11.58 11.39 16.14
C GLU A 441 -10.84 11.30 14.78
N GLY A 442 -9.75 10.53 14.71
CA GLY A 442 -8.93 10.37 13.50
C GLY A 442 -8.10 11.61 13.15
N ILE A 443 -7.80 12.47 14.14
CA ILE A 443 -6.95 13.65 14.02
C ILE A 443 -5.53 13.28 14.42
N SER A 444 -4.60 13.25 13.46
CA SER A 444 -3.17 13.05 13.74
C SER A 444 -2.50 14.40 13.99
N VAL A 445 -1.89 14.57 15.15
CA VAL A 445 -1.04 15.74 15.46
C VAL A 445 0.39 15.44 14.99
N VAL A 446 0.96 16.31 14.15
CA VAL A 446 2.28 16.10 13.55
C VAL A 446 3.12 17.35 13.74
N ALA A 447 4.25 17.21 14.46
CA ALA A 447 5.22 18.28 14.62
C ALA A 447 6.14 18.41 13.41
N ILE A 448 6.26 19.60 12.84
CA ILE A 448 7.18 19.88 11.73
C ILE A 448 8.60 20.18 12.23
N HIS A 449 8.75 20.58 13.50
CA HIS A 449 10.02 21.01 14.09
C HIS A 449 10.65 22.21 13.36
N GLY A 450 9.80 23.17 13.01
CA GLY A 450 10.19 24.38 12.29
C GLY A 450 8.98 25.12 11.74
N VAL A 451 9.25 26.07 10.84
CA VAL A 451 8.26 27.02 10.32
C VAL A 451 7.87 26.74 8.86
N HIS A 452 8.47 25.69 8.27
CA HIS A 452 8.33 25.33 6.87
C HIS A 452 7.07 24.51 6.61
N PHE A 453 5.90 25.11 6.82
CA PHE A 453 4.62 24.46 6.55
C PHE A 453 4.25 24.40 5.05
N GLY A 454 4.94 25.16 4.19
CA GLY A 454 4.57 25.34 2.79
C GLY A 454 4.53 24.05 1.96
N ALA A 455 5.55 23.21 2.05
CA ALA A 455 5.59 21.95 1.31
C ALA A 455 4.46 21.00 1.77
N PHE A 456 4.19 20.97 3.08
CA PHE A 456 3.11 20.17 3.66
C PHE A 456 1.73 20.71 3.27
N SER A 457 1.50 22.02 3.32
CA SER A 457 0.19 22.59 3.00
C SER A 457 -0.20 22.32 1.54
N ARG A 458 0.76 22.41 0.61
CA ARG A 458 0.56 22.12 -0.82
C ARG A 458 0.22 20.67 -1.12
N LEU A 459 0.59 19.74 -0.24
CA LEU A 459 0.17 18.33 -0.31
C LEU A 459 -1.34 18.20 -0.11
N PHE A 460 -1.93 19.00 0.79
CA PHE A 460 -3.36 18.99 1.10
C PHE A 460 -4.15 19.84 0.09
N SER A 461 -4.54 19.21 -1.01
CA SER A 461 -5.24 19.87 -2.12
C SER A 461 -6.29 18.96 -2.77
N ALA A 462 -7.16 19.55 -3.61
CA ALA A 462 -8.17 18.79 -4.36
C ALA A 462 -7.57 17.76 -5.33
N THR A 463 -6.33 18.00 -5.78
CA THR A 463 -5.61 17.22 -6.80
C THR A 463 -4.62 16.23 -6.19
N CYS A 464 -4.29 16.35 -4.90
CA CYS A 464 -3.31 15.49 -4.24
C CYS A 464 -3.91 14.81 -3.00
N LEU A 465 -3.96 15.46 -1.84
CA LEU A 465 -4.49 14.89 -0.60
C LEU A 465 -5.72 15.69 -0.10
N PRO A 466 -6.96 15.35 -0.55
CA PRO A 466 -8.17 16.12 -0.26
C PRO A 466 -8.71 15.82 1.14
N LYS A 467 -7.90 16.10 2.17
CA LYS A 467 -8.20 15.90 3.59
C LYS A 467 -7.97 17.20 4.34
N ARG A 468 -8.73 17.44 5.41
CA ARG A 468 -8.56 18.66 6.22
C ARG A 468 -7.26 18.65 7.00
N CYS A 469 -6.51 19.73 6.88
CA CYS A 469 -5.26 19.99 7.58
C CYS A 469 -5.33 21.36 8.29
N ALA A 470 -5.22 21.36 9.61
CA ALA A 470 -5.11 22.58 10.38
C ALA A 470 -3.64 22.84 10.71
N ILE A 471 -3.15 24.05 10.45
CA ILE A 471 -1.82 24.50 10.90
C ILE A 471 -2.03 25.30 12.18
N VAL A 472 -1.41 24.87 13.27
CA VAL A 472 -1.46 25.49 14.59
C VAL A 472 -0.06 26.01 14.89
N ALA A 473 0.10 27.33 14.87
CA ALA A 473 1.39 28.00 14.93
C ALA A 473 1.33 29.28 15.77
N ASP A 474 2.50 29.82 16.11
CA ASP A 474 2.72 31.05 16.86
C ASP A 474 2.67 32.26 15.90
N ALA A 475 2.10 33.40 16.34
CA ALA A 475 2.00 34.60 15.49
C ALA A 475 3.35 35.28 15.21
N ASP A 476 4.42 34.95 15.94
CA ASP A 476 5.79 35.46 15.70
C ASP A 476 6.34 35.09 14.30
N LEU A 477 5.62 34.21 13.58
CA LEU A 477 5.88 33.83 12.19
C LEU A 477 5.19 34.74 11.15
N ALA A 478 4.24 35.57 11.55
CA ALA A 478 3.69 36.61 10.69
C ALA A 478 4.66 37.82 10.70
N LEU A 479 4.98 38.33 9.51
CA LEU A 479 5.81 39.52 9.24
C LEU A 479 6.02 40.44 10.45
N ASP A 480 7.26 40.50 10.96
CA ASP A 480 7.71 41.66 11.72
C ASP A 480 8.44 42.58 10.74
N VAL A 481 7.76 43.62 10.26
CA VAL A 481 8.31 44.61 9.33
C VAL A 481 9.53 45.33 9.94
N ALA A 482 9.70 45.28 11.27
CA ALA A 482 10.85 45.86 11.96
C ALA A 482 12.12 45.00 11.92
N ALA A 483 12.01 43.68 11.71
CA ALA A 483 13.17 42.76 11.72
C ALA A 483 14.01 42.83 10.42
N ALA A 484 13.43 43.31 9.32
CA ALA A 484 14.11 43.48 8.02
C ALA A 484 15.23 44.55 8.02
N LEU A 485 15.48 45.21 9.15
CA LEU A 485 16.55 46.21 9.36
C LEU A 485 17.73 45.67 10.17
N ALA A 486 17.71 44.41 10.61
CA ALA A 486 18.84 43.77 11.26
C ALA A 486 19.79 43.15 10.22
N ASP A 487 21.08 43.40 10.37
CA ASP A 487 22.20 43.01 9.48
C ASP A 487 22.52 41.50 9.58
N GLU A 488 21.50 40.66 9.74
CA GLU A 488 21.59 39.21 9.77
C GLU A 488 20.81 38.65 8.56
N ASP A 489 21.37 37.67 7.87
CA ASP A 489 20.72 36.92 6.79
C ASP A 489 19.55 36.07 7.35
N GLU A 490 18.56 36.71 7.98
CA GLU A 490 17.34 36.06 8.44
C GLU A 490 16.45 35.75 7.22
N PRO A 491 16.06 34.49 7.02
CA PRO A 491 15.16 34.15 5.92
C PRO A 491 13.83 34.90 6.06
N GLU A 492 13.31 35.43 4.94
CA GLU A 492 11.99 36.05 4.90
C GLU A 492 10.95 35.12 5.56
N LYS A 493 10.29 35.59 6.62
CA LYS A 493 9.26 34.84 7.32
C LYS A 493 8.11 34.55 6.34
N ALA A 494 7.83 33.28 6.09
CA ALA A 494 6.79 32.84 5.18
C ALA A 494 5.40 33.29 5.67
N ASN A 495 4.63 33.99 4.83
CA ASN A 495 3.27 34.38 5.17
C ASN A 495 2.35 33.15 5.23
N LEU A 496 2.10 32.65 6.44
CA LEU A 496 1.28 31.46 6.67
C LEU A 496 -0.16 31.63 6.18
N ALA A 497 -0.70 32.84 6.14
CA ALA A 497 -2.05 33.09 5.62
C ALA A 497 -2.17 32.76 4.11
N LEU A 498 -1.07 32.81 3.36
CA LEU A 498 -1.05 32.40 1.95
C LEU A 498 -1.12 30.88 1.76
N LEU A 499 -0.99 30.10 2.85
CA LEU A 499 -1.09 28.64 2.81
C LEU A 499 -2.54 28.15 2.95
N GLU A 500 -3.48 29.05 3.26
CA GLU A 500 -4.89 28.69 3.39
C GLU A 500 -5.51 28.29 2.05
N GLY A 501 -6.39 27.30 2.10
CA GLY A 501 -7.11 26.81 0.93
C GLY A 501 -8.32 25.98 1.34
N PRO A 502 -8.97 25.30 0.38
CA PRO A 502 -10.18 24.51 0.67
C PRO A 502 -9.95 23.38 1.69
N PHE A 503 -8.71 22.87 1.78
CA PHE A 503 -8.32 21.76 2.64
C PHE A 503 -7.35 22.15 3.76
N VAL A 504 -6.83 23.39 3.75
CA VAL A 504 -5.85 23.88 4.74
C VAL A 504 -6.36 25.14 5.39
N LYS A 505 -6.31 25.20 6.73
CA LYS A 505 -6.64 26.42 7.48
C LYS A 505 -5.58 26.69 8.54
N VAL A 506 -5.22 27.96 8.72
CA VAL A 506 -4.19 28.37 9.66
C VAL A 506 -4.82 28.99 10.90
N PHE A 507 -4.36 28.57 12.07
CA PHE A 507 -4.77 29.05 13.37
C PHE A 507 -3.54 29.54 14.13
N LEU A 508 -3.43 30.86 14.28
CA LEU A 508 -2.29 31.50 14.92
C LEU A 508 -2.63 31.88 16.37
N GLY A 509 -1.78 31.47 17.31
CA GLY A 509 -1.77 32.00 18.67
C GLY A 509 -1.22 33.43 18.68
N ALA A 510 -1.63 34.28 19.64
CA ALA A 510 -1.18 35.67 19.65
C ALA A 510 0.30 35.84 20.02
N THR A 511 0.85 34.87 20.76
CA THR A 511 2.26 34.82 21.17
C THR A 511 2.85 33.44 20.91
N THR A 512 3.42 32.78 21.93
CA THR A 512 3.96 31.42 21.83
C THR A 512 3.14 30.43 22.63
N PHE A 513 3.11 29.16 22.23
CA PHE A 513 2.34 28.11 22.94
C PHE A 513 2.50 28.14 24.47
N GLU A 514 3.73 28.25 25.00
CA GLU A 514 3.94 28.26 26.45
C GLU A 514 3.38 29.50 27.17
N ARG A 515 3.27 30.63 26.47
CA ARG A 515 2.67 31.86 27.01
C ARG A 515 1.14 31.77 26.96
N GLU A 516 0.61 31.23 25.87
CA GLU A 516 -0.83 31.07 25.66
C GLU A 516 -1.45 30.09 26.65
N ILE A 517 -0.76 29.01 27.01
CA ILE A 517 -1.25 28.08 28.03
C ILE A 517 -1.12 28.63 29.46
N ALA A 518 -0.36 29.70 29.68
CA ALA A 518 -0.12 30.32 30.99
C ALA A 518 -1.27 31.27 31.38
N GLU A 519 -2.46 30.69 31.48
CA GLU A 519 -3.68 31.34 31.92
C GLU A 519 -4.19 30.75 33.25
N ASP A 520 -5.14 31.46 33.87
CA ASP A 520 -5.68 31.14 35.21
C ASP A 520 -6.03 29.66 35.37
N GLY A 521 -6.74 29.08 34.40
CA GLY A 521 -7.16 27.67 34.42
C GLY A 521 -6.02 26.64 34.36
N ASN A 522 -4.77 27.05 34.09
CA ASN A 522 -3.60 26.17 33.99
C ASN A 522 -2.50 26.51 35.01
N LEU A 523 -2.65 27.55 35.83
CA LEU A 523 -1.61 27.97 36.79
C LEU A 523 -1.22 26.85 37.76
N SER A 524 -2.20 26.10 38.27
CA SER A 524 -1.95 24.98 39.19
C SER A 524 -1.12 23.86 38.53
N MET A 525 -1.44 23.52 37.28
CA MET A 525 -0.66 22.57 36.48
C MET A 525 0.78 23.08 36.27
N LEU A 526 0.95 24.34 35.89
CA LEU A 526 2.25 24.94 35.60
C LEU A 526 3.11 25.09 36.87
N ALA A 527 2.51 25.39 38.02
CA ALA A 527 3.20 25.48 39.30
C ALA A 527 3.78 24.11 39.73
N LYS A 528 2.97 23.05 39.64
CA LYS A 528 3.44 21.67 39.89
C LYS A 528 4.48 21.19 38.89
N THR A 529 4.36 21.64 37.64
CA THR A 529 5.37 21.41 36.59
C THR A 529 6.70 22.06 36.98
N ALA A 530 6.67 23.32 37.39
CA ALA A 530 7.84 24.06 37.85
C ALA A 530 8.49 23.42 39.08
N GLU A 531 7.68 22.94 40.04
CA GLU A 531 8.17 22.17 41.19
C GLU A 531 8.93 20.91 40.75
N SER A 532 8.32 20.12 39.87
CA SER A 532 8.89 18.86 39.37
C SER A 532 10.17 19.06 38.54
N LEU A 533 10.32 20.23 37.90
CA LEU A 533 11.52 20.62 37.16
C LEU A 533 12.61 21.22 38.07
N GLY A 534 12.32 21.49 39.34
CA GLY A 534 13.24 22.16 40.25
C GLY A 534 13.39 23.65 39.95
N ALA A 535 12.31 24.32 39.52
CA ALA A 535 12.27 25.74 39.21
C ALA A 535 11.49 26.54 40.29
N PRO A 536 12.05 26.73 41.50
CA PRO A 536 11.32 27.24 42.67
C PRO A 536 10.86 28.70 42.53
N LYS A 537 11.60 29.52 41.76
CA LYS A 537 11.27 30.94 41.57
C LYS A 537 9.97 31.12 40.77
N ILE A 538 9.83 30.39 39.67
CA ILE A 538 8.62 30.43 38.83
C ILE A 538 7.47 29.68 39.49
N LYS A 539 7.73 28.57 40.19
CA LYS A 539 6.74 27.90 41.04
C LYS A 539 6.08 28.89 42.00
N SER A 540 6.90 29.58 42.80
CA SER A 540 6.38 30.55 43.78
C SER A 540 5.56 31.62 43.07
N ALA A 541 6.06 32.20 41.98
CA ALA A 541 5.35 33.24 41.23
C ALA A 541 3.99 32.77 40.68
N LEU A 542 3.91 31.53 40.18
CA LEU A 542 2.67 30.92 39.69
C LEU A 542 1.69 30.65 40.84
N GLU A 543 2.17 30.16 41.99
CA GLU A 543 1.34 29.95 43.18
C GLU A 543 0.80 31.27 43.72
N TRP A 544 1.63 32.32 43.80
CA TRP A 544 1.22 33.66 44.19
C TRP A 544 0.16 34.21 43.25
N GLN A 545 0.33 34.07 41.93
CA GLN A 545 -0.68 34.49 40.96
C GLN A 545 -1.99 33.70 41.12
N ASN A 546 -1.90 32.39 41.32
CA ASN A 546 -3.07 31.53 41.52
C ASN A 546 -3.88 31.89 42.78
N VAL A 547 -3.22 32.47 43.79
CA VAL A 547 -3.88 32.98 45.00
C VAL A 547 -4.44 34.39 44.81
N LEU A 548 -3.71 35.26 44.11
CA LEU A 548 -4.14 36.64 43.82
C LEU A 548 -5.37 36.66 42.90
N GLY A 549 -5.46 35.71 41.98
CA GLY A 549 -6.50 35.64 40.96
C GLY A 549 -6.41 36.78 39.94
N GLY A 550 -7.31 36.77 38.95
CA GLY A 550 -7.33 37.76 37.88
C GLY A 550 -6.38 37.44 36.71
N PRO A 551 -6.28 38.35 35.72
CA PRO A 551 -5.55 38.08 34.48
C PRO A 551 -4.07 37.86 34.75
N VAL A 552 -3.50 36.82 34.13
CA VAL A 552 -2.09 36.46 34.30
C VAL A 552 -1.20 37.53 33.65
N PRO A 553 -0.28 38.17 34.39
CA PRO A 553 0.60 39.21 33.85
C PRO A 553 1.51 38.68 32.73
N ASP A 554 1.77 39.50 31.71
CA ASP A 554 2.64 39.13 30.58
C ASP A 554 4.08 38.78 31.01
N ASP A 555 4.62 39.45 32.02
CA ASP A 555 5.93 39.12 32.59
C ASP A 555 5.96 37.69 33.16
N LEU A 556 4.87 37.25 33.79
CA LEU A 556 4.76 35.89 34.31
C LEU A 556 4.67 34.86 33.18
N LYS A 557 3.88 35.14 32.14
CA LYS A 557 3.83 34.33 30.91
C LYS A 557 5.21 34.21 30.25
N GLY A 558 5.94 35.32 30.16
CA GLY A 558 7.33 35.35 29.66
C GLY A 558 8.28 34.50 30.51
N LYS A 559 8.13 34.49 31.84
CA LYS A 559 8.91 33.61 32.73
C LYS A 559 8.60 32.13 32.53
N VAL A 560 7.36 31.76 32.22
CA VAL A 560 7.00 30.37 31.86
C VAL A 560 7.73 29.96 30.58
N LEU A 561 7.67 30.77 29.52
CA LEU A 561 8.40 30.52 28.27
C LEU A 561 9.92 30.40 28.51
N ASN A 562 10.52 31.30 29.26
CA ASN A 562 11.94 31.27 29.57
C ASN A 562 12.33 30.01 30.36
N THR A 563 11.46 29.56 31.26
CA THR A 563 11.64 28.29 31.97
C THR A 563 11.57 27.12 30.99
N ALA A 564 10.59 27.09 30.09
CA ALA A 564 10.48 26.05 29.07
C ALA A 564 11.71 26.02 28.15
N LYS A 565 12.20 27.19 27.68
CA LYS A 565 13.44 27.31 26.90
C LYS A 565 14.65 26.77 27.68
N ARG A 566 14.78 27.15 28.96
CA ARG A 566 15.93 26.76 29.81
C ARG A 566 16.00 25.25 30.07
N PHE A 567 14.87 24.60 30.31
CA PHE A 567 14.81 23.17 30.62
C PHE A 567 14.51 22.28 29.40
N GLY A 568 14.31 22.90 28.24
CA GLY A 568 13.88 22.25 27.00
C GLY A 568 12.36 22.18 26.89
N LYS A 569 11.80 22.77 25.83
CA LYS A 569 10.34 22.85 25.60
C LYS A 569 9.65 21.48 25.64
N ALA A 570 10.23 20.46 25.01
CA ALA A 570 9.72 19.10 25.02
C ALA A 570 9.70 18.49 26.44
N ARG A 571 10.75 18.72 27.23
CA ARG A 571 10.83 18.23 28.62
C ARG A 571 9.82 18.95 29.51
N PHE A 572 9.67 20.25 29.32
CA PHE A 572 8.65 21.04 30.02
C PHE A 572 7.24 20.48 29.75
N ALA A 573 6.89 20.26 28.49
CA ALA A 573 5.61 19.66 28.10
C ALA A 573 5.43 18.24 28.68
N GLN A 574 6.46 17.38 28.59
CA GLN A 574 6.43 16.03 29.15
C GLN A 574 6.15 16.02 30.67
N VAL A 575 6.71 16.97 31.41
CA VAL A 575 6.46 17.10 32.85
C VAL A 575 5.08 17.70 33.12
N ALA A 576 4.64 18.67 32.31
CA ALA A 576 3.32 19.27 32.43
C ALA A 576 2.18 18.26 32.26
N VAL A 577 2.33 17.30 31.34
CA VAL A 577 1.35 16.21 31.12
C VAL A 577 1.11 15.38 32.39
N ARG A 578 2.10 15.25 33.29
CA ARG A 578 1.92 14.51 34.56
C ARG A 578 0.93 15.18 35.51
N HIS A 579 0.71 16.48 35.33
CA HIS A 579 -0.15 17.31 36.17
C HIS A 579 -1.40 17.79 35.40
N ILE A 580 -1.74 17.13 34.29
CA ILE A 580 -2.81 17.54 33.39
C ILE A 580 -4.19 17.60 34.06
N GLU A 581 -4.38 16.86 35.15
CA GLU A 581 -5.61 16.88 35.96
C GLU A 581 -5.96 18.26 36.51
N HIS A 582 -4.95 19.14 36.64
CA HIS A 582 -5.07 20.53 37.08
C HIS A 582 -5.18 21.54 35.94
N GLY A 583 -5.09 21.09 34.68
CA GLY A 583 -5.31 21.94 33.50
C GLY A 583 -6.80 22.01 33.17
N THR A 584 -7.32 23.23 33.05
CA THR A 584 -8.73 23.49 32.73
C THR A 584 -8.92 24.52 31.62
N TYR A 585 -7.83 25.06 31.07
CA TYR A 585 -7.87 26.05 30.01
C TYR A 585 -7.20 25.54 28.73
N LEU A 586 -7.84 25.82 27.60
CA LEU A 586 -7.31 25.57 26.26
C LEU A 586 -7.33 26.89 25.46
N PRO A 587 -6.24 27.26 24.76
CA PRO A 587 -6.23 28.47 23.96
C PRO A 587 -7.29 28.48 22.84
N PRO A 588 -7.98 29.62 22.58
CA PRO A 588 -9.08 29.70 21.62
C PRO A 588 -8.71 29.28 20.18
N TYR A 589 -7.51 29.58 19.72
CA TYR A 589 -7.07 29.20 18.37
C TYR A 589 -6.98 27.68 18.18
N ILE A 590 -6.63 26.94 19.25
CA ILE A 590 -6.60 25.47 19.24
C ILE A 590 -8.03 24.92 19.26
N GLU A 591 -8.93 25.51 20.04
CA GLU A 591 -10.35 25.13 20.04
C GLU A 591 -10.98 25.30 18.66
N GLN A 592 -10.71 26.44 18.01
CA GLN A 592 -11.18 26.72 16.66
C GLN A 592 -10.59 25.74 15.62
N ALA A 593 -9.31 25.39 15.76
CA ALA A 593 -8.66 24.39 14.90
C ALA A 593 -9.35 23.02 15.01
N ILE A 594 -9.65 22.57 16.23
CA ILE A 594 -10.33 21.30 16.48
C ILE A 594 -11.76 21.35 15.95
N ALA A 595 -12.50 22.43 16.20
CA ALA A 595 -13.86 22.60 15.70
C ALA A 595 -13.90 22.54 14.17
N TRP A 596 -12.96 23.20 13.49
CA TRP A 596 -12.86 23.17 12.04
C TRP A 596 -12.47 21.80 11.48
N LEU A 597 -11.54 21.09 12.12
CA LEU A 597 -11.17 19.72 11.73
C LEU A 597 -12.37 18.76 11.87
N ARG A 598 -13.20 18.94 12.90
CA ARG A 598 -14.35 18.07 13.19
C ARG A 598 -15.61 18.39 12.42
N ALA A 599 -15.76 19.61 11.88
CA ALA A 599 -16.91 19.95 11.06
C ALA A 599 -17.04 18.97 9.87
N GLU A 600 -18.26 18.60 9.49
CA GLU A 600 -18.52 17.66 8.39
C GLU A 600 -18.23 18.25 7.01
#